data_AF-A0A1D6HZ69-F1
#
_entry.id   AF-A0A1D6HZ69-F1
#
_cell.length_a   1.000
_cell.length_b   1.000
_cell.length_c   1.000
_cell.angle_alpha   90.00
_cell.angle_beta   90.00
_cell.angle_gamma   90.00
#
_symmetry.space_group_name_H-M   'P 1'
#
loop_
_entity.id
_entity.type
_entity.pdbx_description
1 polymer ?
#
loop_
_entity_poly.entity_id
_entity_poly.type
_entity_poly.pdbx_seq_one_letter_code
_entity_poly.pdbx_strand_id
1 'polypeptide(L)'
;MFDEIDYILEGKNAERFATLYSHGSSGVNSEASTSIKVPKVYWNYTCKTILTLEWIDGIKLTDAERISKANLNRKRMIDEGLYCSLRQLLEEGFFHADPHPGNLVATEGGSLAYFDFGMMGDIPRHYRVGLIQMVCKTVFLTFSPFNS
;
A
#
# COMPACT_ATOMS: atom_id res chain seq x y z
N MET A 1 -3.88 -25.08 9.96
CA MET A 1 -3.74 -24.88 11.41
C MET A 1 -3.27 -23.44 11.54
N PHE A 2 -4.10 -22.56 12.11
CA PHE A 2 -3.85 -21.12 12.12
C PHE A 2 -2.47 -20.87 12.75
N ASP A 3 -1.50 -20.51 11.92
CA ASP A 3 -0.19 -20.08 12.40
C ASP A 3 -0.42 -18.90 13.33
N GLU A 4 0.21 -18.96 14.50
CA GLU A 4 0.10 -17.94 15.53
C GLU A 4 0.49 -16.59 14.93
N ILE A 5 -0.44 -15.63 14.91
CA ILE A 5 -0.16 -14.27 14.44
C ILE A 5 0.89 -13.67 15.38
N ASP A 6 2.10 -13.45 14.88
CA ASP A 6 3.15 -12.73 15.61
C ASP A 6 3.01 -11.22 15.34
N TYR A 7 2.35 -10.51 16.24
CA TYR A 7 2.15 -9.06 16.12
C TYR A 7 3.45 -8.26 16.20
N ILE A 8 4.55 -8.85 16.69
CA ILE A 8 5.86 -8.20 16.63
C ILE A 8 6.36 -8.21 15.18
N LEU A 9 6.14 -9.30 14.44
CA LEU A 9 6.48 -9.38 13.02
C LEU A 9 5.62 -8.41 12.22
N GLU A 10 4.32 -8.37 12.47
CA GLU A 10 3.41 -7.42 11.81
C GLU A 10 3.80 -5.95 12.07
N GLY A 11 4.14 -5.59 13.31
CA GLY A 11 4.64 -4.24 13.62
C GLY A 11 5.93 -3.89 12.89
N LYS A 12 6.87 -4.84 12.76
CA LYS A 12 8.13 -4.63 12.01
C LYS A 12 7.87 -4.46 10.51
N ASN A 13 6.93 -5.25 9.99
CA ASN A 13 6.47 -5.14 8.62
C ASN A 13 5.85 -3.76 8.35
N ALA A 14 5.03 -3.25 9.27
CA ALA A 14 4.45 -1.91 9.18
C ALA A 14 5.53 -0.83 9.13
N GLU A 15 6.53 -0.85 10.02
CA GLU A 15 7.62 0.14 10.01
C GLU A 15 8.48 0.06 8.74
N ARG A 16 8.77 -1.16 8.26
CA ARG A 16 9.49 -1.36 7.01
C ARG A 16 8.70 -0.81 5.82
N PHE A 17 7.39 -1.09 5.77
CA PHE A 17 6.50 -0.57 4.74
C PHE A 17 6.46 0.96 4.76
N ALA A 18 6.33 1.56 5.95
CA ALA A 18 6.35 3.01 6.11
C ALA A 18 7.64 3.63 5.57
N THR A 19 8.79 3.03 5.90
CA THR A 19 10.11 3.50 5.43
C THR A 19 10.23 3.48 3.91
N LEU A 20 9.66 2.47 3.25
CA LEU A 20 9.76 2.31 1.80
C LEU A 20 8.74 3.17 1.03
N TYR A 21 7.52 3.30 1.55
CA TYR A 21 6.36 3.79 0.78
C TYR A 21 5.68 5.05 1.34
N SER A 22 5.93 5.46 2.59
CA SER A 22 5.28 6.67 3.15
C SER A 22 5.95 7.98 2.78
N HIS A 23 7.15 7.96 2.20
CA HIS A 23 7.73 9.16 1.61
C HIS A 23 7.02 9.44 0.29
N GLY A 24 6.28 10.56 0.24
CA GLY A 24 5.36 10.90 -0.84
C GLY A 24 5.95 10.67 -2.22
N SER A 25 5.12 10.08 -3.10
CA SER A 25 5.34 9.89 -4.53
C SER A 25 5.93 11.18 -5.12
N SER A 26 7.25 11.26 -5.20
CA SER A 26 7.99 12.40 -5.74
C SER A 26 7.99 12.27 -7.27
N GLY A 27 6.79 12.27 -7.84
CA GLY A 27 6.51 12.11 -9.26
C GLY A 27 5.44 13.11 -9.68
N VAL A 28 5.89 14.30 -10.05
CA VAL A 28 5.18 15.34 -10.84
C VAL A 28 3.84 15.84 -10.26
N ASN A 29 3.89 17.12 -9.83
CA ASN A 29 2.80 18.02 -9.41
C ASN A 29 2.49 18.06 -7.92
N SER A 30 3.24 18.94 -7.26
CA SER A 30 3.07 19.47 -5.91
C SER A 30 1.74 20.22 -5.76
N GLU A 31 0.62 19.51 -5.64
CA GLU A 31 -0.60 20.05 -5.01
C GLU A 31 -1.21 18.99 -4.08
N ALA A 32 -1.15 19.29 -2.77
CA ALA A 32 -1.61 18.47 -1.64
C ALA A 32 -1.26 16.97 -1.78
N SER A 33 -0.06 16.58 -1.37
CA SER A 33 0.46 15.22 -1.47
C SER A 33 -0.39 14.21 -0.68
N THR A 34 -1.44 13.69 -1.31
CA THR A 34 -2.08 12.43 -0.98
C THR A 34 -0.98 11.37 -0.96
N SER A 35 -0.67 10.86 0.23
CA SER A 35 0.45 9.95 0.45
C SER A 35 -0.03 8.65 1.10
N ILE A 36 0.83 7.63 1.08
CA ILE A 36 0.61 6.38 1.81
C ILE A 36 0.94 6.64 3.28
N LYS A 37 -0.04 6.49 4.17
CA LYS A 37 0.14 6.65 5.60
C LYS A 37 0.20 5.28 6.27
N VAL A 38 1.13 5.11 7.19
CA VAL A 38 1.20 3.96 8.07
C VAL A 38 1.14 4.48 9.52
N PRO A 39 0.30 3.88 10.38
CA PRO A 39 0.29 4.19 11.80
C PRO A 39 1.64 3.92 12.44
N LYS A 40 2.11 4.83 13.29
CA LYS A 40 3.27 4.56 14.13
C LYS A 40 2.99 3.38 15.08
N VAL A 41 3.94 2.46 15.22
CA VAL A 41 3.87 1.37 16.21
C VAL A 41 4.33 1.88 17.57
N TYR A 42 3.56 1.58 18.62
CA TYR A 42 3.96 1.84 20.00
C TYR A 42 4.54 0.57 20.62
N TRP A 43 5.86 0.39 20.47
CA TRP A 43 6.58 -0.81 20.91
C TRP A 43 6.48 -1.11 22.41
N ASN A 44 6.41 -0.09 23.26
CA ASN A 44 6.25 -0.27 24.71
C ASN A 44 4.92 -0.93 25.10
N TYR A 45 3.93 -0.92 24.20
CA TYR A 45 2.60 -1.51 24.39
C TYR A 45 2.33 -2.63 23.38
N THR A 46 3.33 -3.08 22.63
CA THR A 46 3.20 -4.13 21.62
C THR A 46 3.91 -5.38 22.10
N CYS A 47 3.24 -6.52 21.97
CA CYS A 47 3.78 -7.85 22.27
C CYS A 47 3.30 -8.85 21.21
N LYS A 48 3.66 -10.13 21.35
CA LYS A 48 3.29 -11.16 20.36
C LYS A 48 1.79 -11.27 20.09
N THR A 49 0.95 -10.95 21.07
CA THR A 49 -0.52 -11.12 20.99
C THR A 49 -1.30 -9.80 20.94
N ILE A 50 -0.62 -8.65 21.01
CA ILE A 50 -1.23 -7.31 20.97
C ILE A 50 -0.35 -6.37 20.14
N LEU A 51 -0.91 -5.80 19.08
CA LEU A 51 -0.30 -4.71 18.31
C LEU A 51 -0.94 -3.37 18.69
N THR A 52 -0.13 -2.42 19.16
CA THR A 52 -0.62 -1.07 19.51
C THR A 52 -0.12 -0.04 18.50
N LEU A 53 -1.04 0.66 17.84
CA LEU A 53 -0.78 1.58 16.74
C LEU A 53 -1.27 3.01 17.05
N GLU A 54 -0.73 4.00 16.32
CA GLU A 54 -1.26 5.35 16.20
C GLU A 54 -2.74 5.32 15.78
N TRP A 55 -3.57 6.04 16.53
CA TRP A 55 -4.94 6.29 16.12
C TRP A 55 -4.95 7.25 14.93
N ILE A 56 -5.60 6.86 13.84
CA ILE A 56 -5.78 7.71 12.66
C ILE A 56 -7.27 7.80 12.39
N ASP A 57 -7.79 9.02 12.42
CA ASP A 57 -9.16 9.31 12.01
C ASP A 57 -9.30 9.21 10.48
N GLY A 58 -10.33 8.52 10.04
CA GLY A 58 -10.63 8.40 8.63
C GLY A 58 -11.84 7.53 8.31
N ILE A 59 -12.12 7.42 7.03
CA ILE A 59 -13.27 6.72 6.47
C ILE A 59 -12.76 5.50 5.71
N LYS A 60 -13.33 4.32 5.96
CA LYS A 60 -12.95 3.11 5.20
C LYS A 60 -13.08 3.36 3.70
N LEU A 61 -12.07 2.95 2.92
CA LEU A 61 -12.05 3.19 1.46
C LEU A 61 -13.25 2.52 0.73
N THR A 62 -13.85 1.51 1.36
CA THR A 62 -15.05 0.80 0.90
C THR A 62 -16.35 1.61 1.08
N ASP A 63 -16.37 2.61 1.96
CA ASP A 63 -17.54 3.45 2.25
C ASP A 63 -17.61 4.65 1.30
N ALA A 64 -18.07 4.39 0.09
CA ALA A 64 -18.15 5.40 -0.96
C ALA A 64 -19.06 6.60 -0.59
N GLU A 65 -20.10 6.36 0.20
CA GLU A 65 -21.07 7.39 0.58
C GLU A 65 -20.45 8.40 1.54
N ARG A 66 -19.76 7.94 2.59
CA ARG A 66 -19.10 8.83 3.55
C ARG A 66 -17.93 9.57 2.91
N ILE A 67 -17.17 8.93 2.03
CA ILE A 67 -16.07 9.57 1.28
C ILE A 67 -16.62 10.71 0.40
N SER A 68 -17.74 10.48 -0.29
CA SER A 68 -18.41 11.50 -1.10
C SER A 68 -18.89 12.68 -0.24
N LYS A 69 -19.52 12.40 0.91
CA LYS A 69 -19.96 13.41 1.89
C LYS A 69 -18.80 14.23 2.47
N ALA A 70 -17.63 13.60 2.65
CA ALA A 70 -16.42 14.27 3.10
C ALA A 70 -15.66 15.02 1.99
N ASN A 71 -16.21 15.05 0.76
CA ASN A 71 -15.59 15.67 -0.42
C ASN A 71 -14.17 15.17 -0.71
N LEU A 72 -13.90 13.90 -0.35
CA LEU A 72 -12.60 13.27 -0.57
C LEU A 72 -12.55 12.61 -1.95
N ASN A 73 -11.41 12.74 -2.63
CA ASN A 73 -11.23 12.14 -3.96
C ASN A 73 -10.87 10.66 -3.85
N ARG A 74 -11.89 9.79 -3.82
CA ARG A 74 -11.74 8.33 -3.78
C ARG A 74 -10.84 7.79 -4.89
N LYS A 75 -11.01 8.32 -6.11
CA LYS A 75 -10.26 7.86 -7.28
C LYS A 75 -8.76 8.10 -7.10
N ARG A 76 -8.38 9.30 -6.65
CA ARG A 76 -6.98 9.64 -6.36
C ARG A 76 -6.35 8.69 -5.35
N MET A 77 -7.09 8.31 -4.30
CA MET A 77 -6.59 7.35 -3.31
C MET A 77 -6.41 5.95 -3.89
N ILE A 78 -7.32 5.50 -4.76
CA ILE A 78 -7.17 4.23 -5.49
C ILE A 78 -5.94 4.28 -6.39
N ASP A 79 -5.72 5.39 -7.11
CA ASP A 79 -4.57 5.58 -7.99
C ASP A 79 -3.25 5.54 -7.20
N GLU A 80 -3.17 6.18 -6.02
CA GLU A 80 -2.00 6.07 -5.14
C GLU A 80 -1.80 4.65 -4.60
N GLY A 81 -2.88 3.96 -4.20
CA GLY A 81 -2.79 2.57 -3.76
C GLY A 81 -2.28 1.63 -4.87
N LEU A 82 -2.69 1.88 -6.11
CA LEU A 82 -2.21 1.16 -7.29
C LEU A 82 -0.74 1.45 -7.56
N TYR A 83 -0.33 2.72 -7.52
CA TYR A 83 1.07 3.12 -7.68
C TYR A 83 1.96 2.48 -6.61
N CYS A 84 1.54 2.52 -5.35
CA CYS A 84 2.21 1.86 -4.23
C CYS A 84 2.35 0.34 -4.48
N SER A 85 1.28 -0.31 -4.94
CA SER A 85 1.30 -1.75 -5.24
C SER A 85 2.27 -2.10 -6.37
N LEU A 86 2.32 -1.29 -7.44
CA LEU A 86 3.29 -1.48 -8.52
C LEU A 86 4.72 -1.27 -8.04
N ARG A 87 4.96 -0.25 -7.21
CA ARG A 87 6.27 0.04 -6.62
C ARG A 87 6.76 -1.11 -5.73
N GLN A 88 5.87 -1.70 -4.94
CA GLN A 88 6.16 -2.92 -4.16
C GLN A 88 6.64 -4.08 -5.06
N LEU A 89 5.94 -4.34 -6.16
CA LEU A 89 6.25 -5.49 -7.03
C LEU A 89 7.48 -5.28 -7.92
N LEU A 90 7.65 -4.07 -8.45
CA LEU A 90 8.62 -3.80 -9.52
C LEU A 90 9.90 -3.15 -8.98
N GLU A 91 9.81 -2.24 -8.02
CA GLU A 91 10.95 -1.40 -7.58
C GLU A 91 11.61 -1.88 -6.29
N GLU A 92 10.83 -2.08 -5.23
CA GLU A 92 11.39 -2.39 -3.90
C GLU A 92 11.44 -3.90 -3.65
N GLY A 93 10.37 -4.62 -4.01
CA GLY A 93 10.23 -6.06 -3.80
C GLY A 93 9.63 -6.46 -2.46
N PHE A 94 9.40 -5.52 -1.53
CA PHE A 94 8.66 -5.80 -0.30
C PHE A 94 7.16 -5.58 -0.54
N PHE A 95 6.38 -6.64 -0.61
CA PHE A 95 5.00 -6.54 -1.09
C PHE A 95 3.97 -7.03 -0.06
N HIS A 96 2.80 -6.43 -0.12
CA HIS A 96 1.62 -6.86 0.61
C HIS A 96 0.90 -7.95 -0.19
N ALA A 97 0.82 -9.17 0.36
CA ALA A 97 0.30 -10.32 -0.37
C ALA A 97 -1.24 -10.35 -0.45
N ASP A 98 -1.94 -9.72 0.50
CA ASP A 98 -3.41 -9.58 0.49
C ASP A 98 -3.87 -8.16 0.89
N PRO A 99 -3.69 -7.13 0.05
CA PRO A 99 -4.08 -5.76 0.37
C PRO A 99 -5.61 -5.61 0.29
N HIS A 100 -6.32 -6.12 1.31
CA HIS A 100 -7.77 -6.07 1.37
C HIS A 100 -8.27 -4.62 1.55
N PRO A 101 -9.23 -4.14 0.74
CA PRO A 101 -9.73 -2.76 0.83
C PRO A 101 -10.31 -2.38 2.21
N GLY A 102 -10.73 -3.37 3.01
CA GLY A 102 -11.23 -3.16 4.36
C GLY A 102 -10.19 -2.67 5.37
N ASN A 103 -8.89 -2.86 5.07
CA ASN A 103 -7.77 -2.39 5.88
C ASN A 103 -7.20 -1.04 5.40
N LEU A 104 -7.87 -0.43 4.42
CA LEU A 104 -7.51 0.86 3.85
C LEU A 104 -8.47 1.95 4.32
N VAL A 105 -7.91 3.04 4.81
CA VAL A 105 -8.66 4.16 5.37
C VAL A 105 -8.27 5.46 4.68
N ALA A 106 -9.26 6.19 4.20
CA ALA A 106 -9.12 7.54 3.70
C ALA A 106 -9.05 8.54 4.87
N THR A 107 -7.92 9.20 5.03
CA THR A 107 -7.76 10.27 6.02
C THR A 107 -8.37 11.59 5.52
N GLU A 108 -8.77 12.48 6.43
CA GLU A 108 -9.28 13.82 6.05
C GLU A 108 -8.24 14.65 5.28
N GLY A 109 -6.95 14.45 5.56
CA GLY A 109 -5.83 15.05 4.80
C GLY A 109 -5.65 14.48 3.39
N GLY A 110 -6.54 13.59 2.94
CA GLY A 110 -6.51 13.00 1.61
C GLY A 110 -5.44 11.93 1.42
N SER A 111 -4.78 11.45 2.47
CA SER A 111 -3.84 10.31 2.43
C SER A 111 -4.58 8.98 2.57
N LEU A 112 -3.96 7.91 2.04
CA LEU A 112 -4.45 6.53 2.14
C LEU A 112 -3.68 5.78 3.24
N ALA A 113 -4.35 5.46 4.35
CA ALA A 113 -3.77 4.77 5.49
C ALA A 113 -3.94 3.24 5.39
N TYR A 114 -2.87 2.49 5.66
CA TYR A 114 -2.84 1.03 5.71
C TYR A 114 -2.78 0.55 7.16
N PHE A 115 -3.56 -0.48 7.51
CA PHE A 115 -3.67 -1.00 8.88
C PHE A 115 -3.33 -2.49 9.06
N ASP A 116 -3.18 -3.24 7.97
CA ASP A 116 -2.82 -4.65 8.00
C ASP A 116 -1.46 -4.82 7.35
N PHE A 117 -0.57 -5.51 8.05
CA PHE A 117 0.76 -5.87 7.55
C PHE A 117 1.13 -7.31 7.93
N GLY A 118 0.11 -8.13 8.23
CA GLY A 118 0.29 -9.52 8.66
C GLY A 118 0.81 -10.41 7.53
N MET A 119 0.48 -10.06 6.28
CA MET A 119 0.90 -10.80 5.09
C MET A 119 1.80 -9.96 4.19
N MET A 120 3.07 -9.85 4.59
CA MET A 120 4.12 -9.22 3.79
C MET A 120 5.15 -10.25 3.31
N GLY A 121 5.76 -10.00 2.16
CA GLY A 121 6.79 -10.86 1.60
C GLY A 121 7.85 -10.09 0.82
N ASP A 122 8.92 -10.79 0.45
CA ASP A 122 10.02 -10.26 -0.35
C ASP A 122 10.08 -10.97 -1.72
N ILE A 123 10.22 -10.18 -2.78
CA ILE A 123 10.47 -10.66 -4.14
C ILE A 123 11.94 -10.39 -4.47
N PRO A 124 12.76 -11.44 -4.62
CA PRO A 124 14.14 -11.29 -5.06
C PRO A 124 14.25 -10.54 -6.39
N ARG A 125 15.29 -9.72 -6.53
CA ARG A 125 15.49 -8.86 -7.70
C ARG A 125 15.40 -9.59 -9.04
N HIS A 126 15.92 -10.81 -9.14
CA HIS A 126 15.88 -11.58 -10.39
C HIS A 126 14.45 -11.94 -10.82
N TYR A 127 13.56 -12.24 -9.87
CA TYR A 127 12.13 -12.41 -10.16
C TYR A 127 11.48 -11.09 -10.58
N ARG A 128 11.84 -9.96 -9.96
CA ARG A 128 11.31 -8.64 -10.33
C ARG A 128 11.65 -8.24 -11.76
N VAL A 129 12.89 -8.48 -12.19
CA VAL A 129 13.31 -8.24 -13.59
C VAL A 129 12.48 -9.09 -14.55
N GLY A 130 12.23 -10.37 -14.21
CA GLY A 130 11.36 -11.24 -15.00
C GLY A 130 9.92 -10.72 -15.08
N LEU A 131 9.35 -10.25 -13.96
CA LEU A 131 8.00 -9.64 -13.93
C LEU A 131 7.92 -8.40 -14.83
N ILE A 132 8.90 -7.50 -14.76
CA ILE A 132 8.97 -6.30 -15.62
C ILE A 132 9.01 -6.71 -17.09
N GLN A 133 9.86 -7.67 -17.44
CA GLN A 133 9.96 -8.17 -18.82
C GLN A 133 8.64 -8.75 -19.31
N MET A 134 7.93 -9.51 -18.46
CA MET A 134 6.62 -10.06 -18.78
C MET A 134 5.59 -8.96 -19.04
N VAL A 135 5.49 -7.96 -18.15
CA VAL A 135 4.56 -6.83 -18.29
C VAL A 135 4.87 -6.04 -19.56
N CYS A 136 6.13 -5.68 -19.80
CA CYS A 136 6.54 -4.98 -21.02
C CYS A 136 6.15 -5.78 -22.26
N LYS A 137 6.46 -7.07 -22.31
CA LYS A 137 6.15 -7.92 -23.48
C LYS A 137 4.64 -7.99 -23.74
N THR A 138 3.81 -8.14 -22.71
CA THR A 138 2.35 -8.14 -22.86
C THR A 138 1.86 -6.82 -23.42
N VAL A 139 2.29 -5.69 -22.86
CA VAL A 139 1.88 -4.36 -23.36
C VAL A 139 2.34 -4.16 -24.81
N PHE A 140 3.61 -4.44 -25.13
CA PHE A 140 4.11 -4.27 -26.50
C PHE A 140 3.41 -5.20 -27.51
N LEU A 141 3.12 -6.46 -27.16
CA LEU A 141 2.43 -7.38 -28.08
C LEU A 141 0.95 -7.04 -28.26
N THR A 142 0.28 -6.54 -27.22
CA THR A 142 -1.15 -6.15 -27.32
C THR A 142 -1.35 -4.85 -28.11
N PHE A 143 -0.38 -3.92 -28.10
CA PHE A 143 -0.46 -2.65 -28.84
C PHE A 143 0.25 -2.65 -30.20
N SER A 144 0.77 -3.80 -30.65
CA SER A 144 1.39 -3.94 -31.97
C SER A 144 0.48 -4.36 -33.17
N PRO A 145 -0.88 -4.32 -33.16
CA PRO A 145 -1.66 -4.63 -34.36
C PRO A 145 -1.91 -3.43 -35.31
N PHE A 146 -1.16 -2.33 -35.21
CA PHE A 146 -1.34 -1.14 -36.08
C PHE A 146 -0.12 -0.78 -36.96
N ASN A 147 0.70 -1.76 -37.34
CA ASN A 147 1.69 -1.58 -38.40
C ASN A 147 1.71 -2.80 -39.33
N SER A 148 0.74 -2.88 -40.23
CA SER A 148 0.77 -3.64 -41.49
C SER A 148 -0.26 -3.05 -42.44
#